data_AF-A0A9P0ALF0-F1
#
_entry.id   AF-A0A9P0ALF0-F1
#
_cell.length_a   1.000
_cell.length_b   1.000
_cell.length_c   1.000
_cell.angle_alpha   90.00
_cell.angle_beta   90.00
_cell.angle_gamma   90.00
#
_symmetry.space_group_name_H-M   'P 1'
#
loop_
_entity.id
_entity.type
_entity.pdbx_description
1 polymer ?
#
loop_
_entity_poly.entity_id
_entity_poly.type
_entity_poly.pdbx_seq_one_letter_code
_entity_poly.pdbx_strand_id
1 'polypeptide(L)'
;MTVLSWENVLEFSANNLTEDLKDELGSELVKCDIESQSDVSKLQHMLKISQQILLYKNEQVEALTTEIDNLAAHQGEYEVQNRQSLQEEIDQLRAQLSQAARFKDLSKDDSKHICKFSPNL
;
A
#
# COMPACT_ATOMS: atom_id res chain seq x y z
N MET A 1 -16.59 -29.92 4.55
CA MET A 1 -17.31 -28.70 4.93
C MET A 1 -18.24 -29.09 6.05
N THR A 2 -17.76 -28.99 7.29
CA THR A 2 -18.49 -29.40 8.49
C THR A 2 -19.41 -28.26 8.89
N VAL A 3 -20.71 -28.47 8.73
CA VAL A 3 -21.74 -27.58 9.27
C VAL A 3 -21.47 -27.44 10.77
N LEU A 4 -21.31 -26.21 11.28
CA LEU A 4 -21.24 -25.97 12.72
C LEU A 4 -22.50 -26.55 13.38
N SER A 5 -22.34 -27.64 14.11
CA SER A 5 -23.36 -28.11 15.04
C SER A 5 -23.27 -27.24 16.31
N TRP A 6 -24.41 -27.03 16.97
CA TRP A 6 -24.45 -26.37 18.27
C TRP A 6 -23.52 -27.01 19.30
N GLU A 7 -23.19 -28.29 19.14
CA GLU A 7 -22.27 -29.03 19.98
C GLU A 7 -20.83 -28.50 19.82
N ASN A 8 -20.40 -28.21 18.59
CA ASN A 8 -19.07 -27.69 18.30
C ASN A 8 -18.90 -26.22 18.76
N VAL A 9 -19.93 -25.37 18.64
CA VAL A 9 -19.87 -23.96 19.10
C VAL A 9 -19.61 -23.86 20.61
N LEU A 10 -20.13 -24.82 21.38
CA LEU A 10 -20.09 -24.80 22.85
C LEU A 10 -18.78 -25.36 23.43
N GLU A 11 -17.99 -26.09 22.63
CA GLU A 11 -16.67 -26.58 23.06
C GLU A 11 -15.65 -25.45 23.21
N PHE A 12 -15.86 -24.33 22.51
CA PHE A 12 -14.97 -23.19 22.56
C PHE A 12 -15.28 -22.27 23.74
N SER A 13 -14.30 -21.99 24.57
CA SER A 13 -14.41 -20.94 25.57
C SER A 13 -14.19 -19.58 24.92
N ALA A 14 -15.18 -18.68 25.01
CA ALA A 14 -15.07 -17.30 24.50
C ALA A 14 -13.84 -16.55 25.07
N ASN A 15 -13.35 -16.95 26.25
CA ASN A 15 -12.20 -16.30 26.90
C ASN A 15 -10.84 -16.71 26.29
N ASN A 16 -10.78 -17.82 25.55
CA ASN A 16 -9.52 -18.44 25.09
C ASN A 16 -9.55 -18.75 23.58
N LEU A 17 -10.23 -17.92 22.79
CA LEU A 17 -10.24 -18.08 21.33
C LEU A 17 -8.91 -17.57 20.73
N THR A 18 -8.20 -18.45 20.02
CA THR A 18 -7.05 -18.04 19.20
C THR A 18 -7.51 -17.25 17.99
N GLU A 19 -6.61 -16.49 17.39
CA GLU A 19 -6.90 -15.71 16.17
C GLU A 19 -7.38 -16.61 15.01
N ASP A 20 -6.69 -17.72 14.75
CA ASP A 20 -7.09 -18.69 13.71
C ASP A 20 -8.52 -19.23 13.93
N LEU A 21 -8.88 -19.51 15.18
CA LEU A 21 -10.22 -19.98 15.52
C LEU A 21 -11.27 -18.88 15.35
N LYS A 22 -10.94 -17.61 15.62
CA LYS A 22 -11.86 -16.49 15.39
C LYS A 22 -12.18 -16.33 13.90
N ASP A 23 -11.21 -16.55 13.03
CA ASP A 23 -11.41 -16.51 11.58
C ASP A 23 -12.27 -17.66 11.07
N GLU A 24 -12.00 -18.88 11.53
CA GLU A 24 -12.78 -20.07 11.18
C GLU A 24 -14.22 -19.96 11.69
N LEU A 25 -14.40 -19.67 12.99
CA LEU A 25 -15.72 -19.57 13.63
C LEU A 25 -16.54 -18.41 13.08
N GLY A 26 -15.92 -17.28 12.70
CA GLY A 26 -16.64 -16.12 12.18
C GLY A 26 -17.43 -16.44 10.92
N SER A 27 -16.84 -17.19 10.00
CA SER A 27 -17.49 -17.60 8.74
C SER A 27 -18.64 -18.57 8.97
N GLU A 28 -18.55 -19.32 10.05
CA GLU A 28 -19.33 -20.51 10.29
C GLU A 28 -20.54 -20.16 11.21
N LEU A 29 -20.36 -19.22 12.15
CA LEU A 29 -21.42 -18.62 12.97
C LEU A 29 -22.50 -17.91 12.15
N VAL A 30 -22.12 -17.25 11.05
CA VAL A 30 -23.07 -16.57 10.14
C VAL A 30 -24.05 -17.56 9.51
N LYS A 31 -23.69 -18.85 9.45
CA LYS A 31 -24.48 -19.93 8.86
C LYS A 31 -25.32 -20.69 9.88
N CYS A 32 -25.17 -20.40 11.18
CA CYS A 32 -25.94 -21.09 12.22
C CYS A 32 -27.41 -20.65 12.18
N ASP A 33 -28.32 -21.63 12.20
CA ASP A 33 -29.75 -21.38 12.36
C ASP A 33 -30.08 -21.12 13.84
N ILE A 34 -30.34 -19.85 14.15
CA ILE A 34 -30.60 -19.35 15.50
C ILE A 34 -32.08 -19.59 15.90
N GLU A 35 -33.00 -19.61 14.93
CA GLU A 35 -34.44 -19.67 15.22
C GLU A 35 -34.86 -21.01 15.82
N SER A 36 -34.15 -22.08 15.47
CA SER A 36 -34.35 -23.41 16.04
C SER A 36 -33.79 -23.59 17.46
N GLN A 37 -33.06 -22.61 17.99
CA GLN A 37 -32.41 -22.71 19.30
C GLN A 37 -33.19 -21.99 20.41
N SER A 38 -33.76 -22.74 21.35
CA SER A 38 -34.50 -22.21 22.50
C SER A 38 -33.67 -22.10 23.78
N ASP A 39 -32.46 -22.67 23.82
CA ASP A 39 -31.60 -22.63 25.00
C ASP A 39 -30.88 -21.28 25.13
N VAL A 40 -31.33 -20.48 26.10
CA VAL A 40 -30.79 -19.15 26.41
C VAL A 40 -29.30 -19.19 26.72
N SER A 41 -28.80 -20.24 27.39
CA SER A 41 -27.38 -20.34 27.74
C SER A 41 -26.52 -20.48 26.49
N LYS A 42 -26.97 -21.28 25.51
CA LYS A 42 -26.29 -21.45 24.22
C LYS A 42 -26.28 -20.17 23.42
N LEU A 43 -27.40 -19.46 23.38
CA LEU A 43 -27.51 -18.16 22.71
C LEU A 43 -26.57 -17.11 23.34
N GLN A 44 -26.49 -17.07 24.67
CA GLN A 44 -25.57 -16.17 25.39
C GLN A 44 -24.10 -16.52 25.12
N HIS A 45 -23.77 -17.81 25.05
CA HIS A 45 -22.41 -18.25 24.73
C HIS A 45 -22.00 -17.86 23.31
N MET A 46 -22.88 -18.10 22.34
CA MET A 46 -22.68 -17.71 20.96
C MET A 46 -22.49 -16.19 20.83
N LEU A 47 -23.30 -15.40 21.53
CA LEU A 47 -23.14 -13.94 21.55
C LEU A 47 -21.76 -13.52 22.05
N LYS A 48 -21.24 -14.15 23.12
CA LYS A 48 -19.89 -13.86 23.64
C LYS A 48 -18.80 -14.18 22.63
N ILE A 49 -18.90 -15.33 21.94
CA ILE A 49 -17.96 -15.69 20.87
C ILE A 49 -18.03 -14.64 19.74
N SER A 50 -19.24 -14.28 19.30
CA SER A 50 -19.44 -13.26 18.26
C SER A 50 -18.83 -11.91 18.66
N GLN A 51 -18.99 -11.48 19.92
CA GLN A 51 -18.36 -10.25 20.42
C GLN A 51 -16.84 -10.30 20.34
N GLN A 52 -16.22 -11.43 20.70
CA GLN A 52 -14.76 -11.59 20.62
C GLN A 52 -14.24 -11.59 19.18
N ILE A 53 -14.98 -12.20 18.25
CA ILE A 53 -14.67 -12.18 16.83
C ILE A 53 -14.82 -10.76 16.26
N LEU A 54 -15.87 -10.04 16.64
CA LEU A 54 -16.09 -8.66 16.19
C LEU A 54 -14.99 -7.72 16.69
N LEU A 55 -14.57 -7.84 17.95
CA LEU A 55 -13.44 -7.07 18.49
C LEU A 55 -12.16 -7.35 17.70
N TYR A 56 -11.86 -8.62 17.46
CA TYR A 56 -10.68 -9.02 16.68
C TYR A 56 -10.73 -8.50 15.24
N LYS A 57 -11.88 -8.56 14.56
CA LYS A 57 -12.03 -8.00 13.22
C LYS A 57 -11.89 -6.48 13.21
N ASN A 58 -12.36 -5.79 14.25
CA ASN A 58 -12.16 -4.35 14.39
C ASN A 58 -10.67 -4.01 14.52
N GLU A 59 -9.93 -4.73 15.36
CA GLU A 59 -8.48 -4.56 15.51
C GLU A 59 -7.73 -4.78 14.17
N GLN A 60 -8.11 -5.81 13.39
CA GLN A 60 -7.54 -6.03 12.06
C GLN A 60 -7.81 -4.85 11.11
N VAL A 61 -9.04 -4.31 11.10
CA VAL A 61 -9.39 -3.17 10.25
C VAL A 61 -8.62 -1.92 10.65
N GLU A 62 -8.46 -1.66 11.94
CA GLU A 62 -7.65 -0.53 12.45
C GLU A 62 -6.18 -0.65 12.04
N ALA A 63 -5.61 -1.86 12.15
CA ALA A 63 -4.24 -2.14 11.72
C ALA A 63 -4.05 -1.90 10.22
N LEU A 64 -4.94 -2.46 9.38
CA LEU A 64 -4.89 -2.30 7.93
C LEU A 64 -5.10 -0.84 7.51
N THR A 65 -6.00 -0.12 8.17
CA THR A 65 -6.23 1.32 7.88
C THR A 65 -4.98 2.13 8.18
N THR A 66 -4.34 1.85 9.32
CA THR A 66 -3.07 2.49 9.70
C THR A 66 -1.95 2.17 8.70
N GLU A 67 -1.87 0.94 8.22
CA GLU A 67 -0.90 0.55 7.19
C GLU A 67 -1.13 1.29 5.87
N ILE A 68 -2.39 1.42 5.43
CA ILE A 68 -2.75 2.18 4.22
C ILE A 68 -2.35 3.65 4.36
N ASP A 69 -2.65 4.29 5.49
CA ASP A 69 -2.29 5.68 5.74
C ASP A 69 -0.76 5.88 5.69
N ASN A 70 -0.01 4.95 6.27
CA ASN A 70 1.45 4.96 6.21
C ASN A 70 1.96 4.80 4.78
N LEU A 71 1.43 3.85 4.01
CA LEU A 71 1.82 3.64 2.62
C LEU A 71 1.52 4.86 1.76
N ALA A 72 0.36 5.49 1.95
CA ALA A 72 -0.01 6.71 1.23
C ALA A 72 0.95 7.87 1.55
N ALA A 73 1.33 8.05 2.82
CA ALA A 73 2.31 9.06 3.22
C ALA A 73 3.69 8.81 2.58
N HIS A 74 4.20 7.58 2.67
CA HIS A 74 5.50 7.22 2.08
C HIS A 74 5.51 7.36 0.56
N GLN A 75 4.41 6.99 -0.11
CA GLN A 75 4.28 7.16 -1.54
C GLN A 75 4.31 8.65 -1.93
N GLY A 76 3.59 9.49 -1.19
CA GLY A 76 3.62 10.94 -1.42
C GLY A 76 5.01 11.54 -1.29
N GLU A 77 5.75 11.16 -0.23
CA GLU A 77 7.13 11.61 -0.03
C GLU A 77 8.06 11.14 -1.15
N TYR A 78 7.98 9.86 -1.52
CA TYR A 78 8.79 9.28 -2.58
C TYR A 78 8.53 9.94 -3.94
N GLU A 79 7.27 10.18 -4.29
CA GLU A 79 6.91 10.82 -5.55
C GLU A 79 7.42 12.26 -5.63
N VAL A 80 7.37 13.02 -4.52
CA VAL A 80 7.92 14.38 -4.45
C VAL A 80 9.44 14.36 -4.61
N GLN A 81 10.14 13.50 -3.88
CA GLN A 81 11.60 13.38 -3.97
C GLN A 81 12.04 12.96 -5.38
N ASN A 82 11.37 11.97 -5.97
CA ASN A 82 11.66 11.51 -7.32
C ASN A 82 11.42 12.61 -8.35
N ARG A 83 10.31 13.36 -8.23
CA ARG A 83 10.03 14.50 -9.12
C ARG A 83 11.08 15.59 -9.01
N GLN A 84 11.54 15.91 -7.79
CA GLN A 84 12.61 16.88 -7.57
C GLN A 84 13.91 16.43 -8.22
N SER A 85 14.32 15.18 -7.99
CA SER A 85 15.53 14.60 -8.58
C SER A 85 15.51 14.62 -10.11
N LEU A 86 14.39 14.22 -10.73
CA LEU A 86 14.23 14.28 -12.18
C LEU A 86 14.25 15.71 -12.71
N GLN A 87 13.68 16.67 -11.97
CA GLN A 87 13.71 18.08 -12.37
C GLN A 87 15.14 18.64 -12.34
N GLU A 88 15.91 18.31 -11.31
CA GLU A 88 17.33 18.68 -11.21
C GLU A 88 18.14 18.11 -12.38
N GLU A 89 17.92 16.84 -12.74
CA GLU A 89 18.57 16.21 -13.88
C GLU A 89 18.22 16.90 -15.21
N ILE A 90 16.94 17.23 -15.41
CA ILE A 90 16.49 17.99 -16.59
C ILE A 90 17.20 19.34 -16.68
N ASP A 91 17.31 20.06 -15.57
CA ASP A 91 17.94 21.38 -15.55
C ASP A 91 19.45 21.30 -15.79
N GLN A 92 20.12 20.27 -15.28
CA GLN A 92 21.52 19.98 -15.61
C GLN A 92 21.72 19.67 -17.09
N LEU A 93 20.89 18.80 -17.67
CA LEU A 93 20.97 18.45 -19.09
C LEU A 93 20.70 19.67 -19.99
N ARG A 94 19.75 20.53 -19.62
CA ARG A 94 19.48 21.79 -20.33
C ARG A 94 20.67 22.74 -20.28
N ALA A 95 21.34 22.85 -19.13
CA ALA A 95 22.54 23.67 -18.98
C ALA A 95 23.68 23.15 -19.87
N GLN A 96 23.91 21.83 -19.89
CA GLN A 96 24.92 21.20 -20.74
C GLN A 96 24.63 21.39 -22.23
N LEU A 97 23.38 21.21 -22.66
CA LEU A 97 22.97 21.46 -24.05
C LEU A 97 23.20 22.92 -24.47
N SER A 98 22.86 23.87 -23.60
CA SER A 98 23.10 25.31 -23.84
C SER A 98 24.60 25.61 -23.97
N GLN A 99 25.43 25.01 -23.11
CA GLN A 99 26.88 25.17 -23.18
C GLN A 99 27.47 24.56 -24.47
N ALA A 100 27.02 23.37 -24.86
CA ALA A 100 27.44 22.71 -26.08
C ALA A 100 27.02 23.49 -27.34
N ALA A 101 25.81 24.06 -27.35
CA ALA A 101 25.33 24.93 -28.42
C ALA A 101 26.22 26.18 -28.57
N ARG A 102 26.54 26.86 -27.45
CA ARG A 102 27.45 28.00 -27.45
C ARG A 102 28.84 27.65 -28.00
N PHE A 103 29.38 26.50 -27.62
CA PHE A 103 30.69 26.05 -28.12
C PHE A 103 30.67 25.77 -29.63
N LYS A 104 29.57 25.20 -30.14
CA LYS A 104 29.39 24.95 -31.58
C LYS A 104 29.29 26.24 -32.40
N ASP A 105 28.68 27.28 -31.84
CA ASP A 105 28.59 28.60 -32.49
C ASP A 105 29.94 29.31 -32.53
N LEU A 106 30.73 29.25 -31.44
CA LEU A 106 32.10 29.78 -31.39
C LEU A 106 33.02 29.06 -32.41
N SER A 107 32.95 27.73 -32.50
CA SER A 107 33.73 26.94 -33.46
C SER A 107 33.42 27.29 -34.93
N LYS A 108 32.18 27.66 -35.26
CA LYS A 108 31.81 28.12 -36.60
C LYS A 108 32.36 29.50 -36.93
N ASP A 109 32.51 30.38 -35.94
CA ASP A 109 33.04 31.73 -36.15
C ASP A 109 34.56 31.70 -36.37
N ASP A 110 35.27 30.87 -35.59
CA ASP A 110 36.72 30.62 -35.78
C ASP A 110 37.02 30.01 -37.17
N SER A 111 36.17 29.09 -37.63
CA SER A 111 36.30 28.49 -38.97
C SER A 111 36.15 29.51 -40.11
N LYS A 112 35.33 30.56 -39.93
CA LYS A 112 35.16 31.65 -40.93
C LYS A 112 36.35 32.60 -40.97
N HIS A 113 37.11 32.71 -39.88
CA HIS A 113 38.30 33.57 -39.82
C HIS A 113 39.56 32.87 -40.35
N ILE A 114 39.66 31.55 -40.22
CA ILE A 114 40.78 30.77 -40.77
C ILE A 114 40.72 30.69 -42.30
N CYS A 115 39.52 30.58 -42.92
CA CYS A 115 39.38 30.52 -44.38
C CYS A 115 39.68 31.83 -45.14
N LYS A 116 39.98 32.95 -44.46
CA LYS A 116 40.35 34.22 -45.11
C LYS A 116 41.85 34.42 -45.29
N PHE A 117 42.69 33.55 -44.72
CA PHE A 117 44.14 33.57 -44.88
C PHE A 117 44.60 32.38 -45.74
N SER A 118 44.25 32.39 -47.02
CA SER A 118 44.99 31.65 -48.04
C SER A 118 45.52 32.67 -49.04
N PRO A 119 46.79 33.08 -48.94
CA PRO A 119 47.44 33.79 -50.03
C PRO A 119 47.56 32.79 -51.19
N ASN A 120 46.91 33.12 -52.31
CA ASN A 120 47.22 32.50 -53.59
C ASN A 120 48.72 32.64 -53.89
N LEU A 121 49.25 31.61 -54.58
CA LEU A 121 50.57 31.51 -55.23
C LEU A 121 51.32 32.84 -55.43
#